data_AF-A0A4V1J0S5-F1
#
_entry.id   AF-A0A4V1J0S5-F1
#
_cell.length_a   1.000
_cell.length_b   1.000
_cell.length_c   1.000
_cell.angle_alpha   90.00
_cell.angle_beta   90.00
_cell.angle_gamma   90.00
#
_symmetry.space_group_name_H-M   'P 1'
#
loop_
_entity.id
_entity.type
_entity.pdbx_description
1 polymer ?
#
loop_
_entity_poly.entity_id
_entity_poly.type
_entity_poly.pdbx_seq_one_letter_code
_entity_poly.pdbx_strand_id
1 'polypeptide(L)'
;MSTTLEALASVAPWLEAVSVAGIVYLAYKFIEHEYLSPLAKIPGPRPSVLGEFVSKWKRARALAIVDFTDMHKQYGPIVRTVWISNASSIRKINATHQYIKGHDYTKTSMGDLSVFSTR
;
A
#
# COMPACT_ATOMS: atom_id res chain seq x y z
N MET A 1 -29.00 -18.37 -39.59
CA MET A 1 -29.20 -17.69 -38.30
C MET A 1 -29.10 -18.64 -37.10
N SER A 2 -28.86 -19.95 -37.30
CA SER A 2 -28.66 -20.95 -36.24
C SER A 2 -27.21 -21.03 -35.73
N THR A 3 -26.23 -20.81 -36.62
CA THR A 3 -24.80 -20.99 -36.33
C THR A 3 -24.25 -20.02 -35.27
N THR A 4 -24.82 -18.82 -35.14
CA THR A 4 -24.40 -17.82 -34.16
C THR A 4 -24.95 -18.10 -32.76
N LEU A 5 -26.14 -18.69 -32.66
CA LEU A 5 -26.76 -19.05 -31.37
C LEU A 5 -26.08 -20.26 -30.74
N GLU A 6 -25.74 -21.27 -31.55
CA GLU A 6 -24.98 -22.44 -31.09
C GLU A 6 -23.57 -22.06 -30.64
N ALA A 7 -22.91 -21.17 -31.38
CA ALA A 7 -21.60 -20.62 -30.99
C ALA A 7 -21.68 -19.89 -29.64
N LEU A 8 -22.68 -19.02 -29.42
CA LEU A 8 -22.87 -18.32 -28.14
C LEU A 8 -23.18 -19.28 -26.98
N ALA A 9 -24.01 -20.30 -27.21
CA ALA A 9 -24.35 -21.30 -26.20
C ALA A 9 -23.12 -22.12 -25.77
N SER A 10 -22.19 -22.39 -26.68
CA SER A 10 -20.94 -23.09 -26.36
C SER A 10 -19.94 -22.26 -25.54
N VAL A 11 -19.96 -20.93 -25.68
CA VAL A 11 -19.00 -20.01 -25.04
C VAL A 11 -19.52 -19.47 -23.71
N ALA A 12 -20.84 -19.35 -23.55
CA ALA A 12 -21.50 -18.93 -22.31
C ALA A 12 -20.99 -19.62 -21.03
N PRO A 13 -20.87 -20.97 -20.96
CA PRO A 13 -20.37 -21.63 -19.74
C PRO A 13 -18.90 -21.30 -19.44
N TRP A 14 -18.08 -21.03 -20.47
CA TRP A 14 -16.69 -20.63 -20.28
C TRP A 14 -16.58 -19.19 -19.76
N LEU A 15 -17.45 -18.28 -20.22
CA LEU A 15 -17.51 -16.91 -19.69
C LEU A 15 -17.96 -16.88 -18.23
N GLU A 16 -18.94 -17.70 -17.86
CA GLU A 16 -19.37 -17.87 -16.47
C GLU A 16 -18.23 -18.47 -15.61
N ALA A 17 -17.56 -19.50 -16.09
CA ALA A 17 -16.43 -20.09 -15.37
C ALA A 17 -15.27 -19.10 -15.17
N VAL A 18 -14.91 -18.33 -16.19
CA VAL A 18 -13.82 -17.33 -16.12
C VAL A 18 -14.19 -16.18 -15.18
N SER A 19 -15.44 -15.71 -15.22
CA SER A 19 -15.90 -14.63 -14.33
C SER A 19 -15.93 -15.07 -12.87
N VAL A 20 -16.44 -16.27 -12.57
CA VAL A 20 -16.42 -16.84 -11.22
C VAL A 20 -14.97 -17.04 -10.74
N ALA A 21 -14.10 -17.61 -11.58
CA ALA A 21 -12.68 -17.78 -11.23
C ALA A 21 -11.98 -16.43 -10.96
N GLY A 22 -12.29 -15.40 -11.74
CA GLY A 22 -11.79 -14.04 -11.53
C GLY A 22 -12.22 -13.46 -10.18
N ILE A 23 -13.50 -13.61 -9.81
CA ILE A 23 -14.02 -13.14 -8.52
C ILE A 23 -13.35 -13.89 -7.35
N VAL A 24 -13.22 -15.21 -7.45
CA VAL A 24 -12.56 -16.04 -6.43
C VAL A 24 -11.09 -15.65 -6.28
N TYR A 25 -10.38 -15.42 -7.38
CA TYR A 25 -8.98 -14.99 -7.35
C TYR A 25 -8.82 -13.62 -6.67
N LEU A 26 -9.69 -12.66 -6.98
CA LEU A 26 -9.69 -11.34 -6.34
C LEU A 26 -10.00 -11.44 -4.85
N ALA A 27 -10.98 -12.26 -4.46
CA ALA A 27 -11.31 -12.51 -3.06
C ALA A 27 -10.13 -13.17 -2.32
N TYR A 28 -9.50 -14.17 -2.93
CA TYR A 28 -8.30 -14.82 -2.39
C TYR A 28 -7.17 -13.81 -2.18
N LYS A 29 -6.86 -12.99 -3.20
CA LYS A 29 -5.82 -11.96 -3.11
C LYS A 29 -6.12 -10.94 -2.01
N PHE A 30 -7.38 -10.54 -1.86
CA PHE A 30 -7.81 -9.64 -0.80
C PHE A 30 -7.62 -10.26 0.59
N ILE A 31 -8.02 -11.52 0.76
CA ILE A 31 -7.87 -12.25 2.03
C ILE A 31 -6.39 -12.48 2.36
N GLU A 32 -5.59 -12.87 1.36
CA GLU A 32 -4.15 -13.09 1.49
C GLU A 32 -3.45 -11.82 1.99
N HIS A 33 -3.70 -10.68 1.36
CA HIS A 33 -3.09 -9.41 1.75
C HIS A 33 -3.59 -8.88 3.09
N GLU A 34 -4.89 -9.04 3.39
CA GLU A 34 -5.51 -8.40 4.55
C GLU A 34 -5.37 -9.21 5.85
N TYR A 35 -5.31 -10.54 5.75
CA TYR A 35 -5.32 -11.46 6.91
C TYR A 35 -4.10 -12.38 6.98
N LEU A 36 -3.60 -12.90 5.85
CA LEU A 36 -2.51 -13.90 5.86
C LEU A 36 -1.12 -13.27 5.77
N SER A 37 -1.01 -12.03 5.27
CA SER A 37 0.26 -11.32 5.17
C SER A 37 0.89 -11.08 6.55
N PRO A 38 2.22 -11.19 6.72
CA PRO A 38 2.88 -10.75 7.95
C PRO A 38 2.63 -9.26 8.25
N LEU A 39 2.38 -8.43 7.22
CA LEU A 39 1.95 -7.04 7.41
C LEU A 39 0.56 -6.96 8.06
N ALA A 40 -0.30 -7.97 7.93
CA ALA A 40 -1.61 -8.00 8.56
C ALA A 40 -1.56 -7.90 10.10
N LYS A 41 -0.42 -8.20 10.72
CA LYS A 41 -0.25 -8.11 12.17
C LYS A 41 -0.02 -6.66 12.65
N ILE A 42 0.38 -5.76 11.77
CA ILE A 42 0.62 -4.36 12.10
C ILE A 42 -0.72 -3.61 12.03
N PRO A 43 -1.07 -2.79 13.04
CA PRO A 43 -2.30 -2.00 13.03
C PRO A 43 -2.27 -0.95 11.92
N GLY A 44 -3.42 -0.65 11.33
CA GLY A 44 -3.52 0.36 10.28
C GLY A 44 -4.82 0.32 9.50
N PRO A 45 -5.03 1.30 8.61
CA PRO A 45 -6.26 1.45 7.84
C PRO A 45 -6.46 0.23 6.93
N ARG A 46 -7.67 -0.32 7.03
CA ARG A 46 -8.15 -1.41 6.19
C ARG A 46 -9.18 -0.86 5.20
N PRO A 47 -9.22 -1.38 3.95
CA PRO A 47 -8.34 -2.41 3.42
C PRO A 47 -7.00 -1.84 2.94
N SER A 48 -5.93 -2.62 3.18
CA SER A 48 -4.54 -2.29 2.85
C SER A 48 -4.34 -1.97 1.37
N VAL A 49 -5.08 -2.66 0.50
CA VAL A 49 -5.05 -2.50 -0.96
C VAL A 49 -5.51 -1.11 -1.41
N LEU A 50 -6.43 -0.49 -0.67
CA LEU A 50 -6.89 0.88 -0.94
C LEU A 50 -5.99 1.93 -0.28
N GLY A 51 -5.10 1.54 0.64
CA GLY A 51 -4.24 2.48 1.36
C GLY A 51 -3.37 3.32 0.44
N GLU A 52 -2.83 2.73 -0.63
CA GLU A 52 -2.02 3.46 -1.61
C GLU A 52 -2.86 4.45 -2.43
N PHE A 53 -4.05 4.03 -2.86
CA PHE A 53 -4.96 4.90 -3.63
C PHE A 53 -5.45 6.08 -2.79
N VAL A 54 -5.91 5.82 -1.56
CA VAL A 54 -6.33 6.86 -0.61
C VAL A 54 -5.17 7.80 -0.31
N SER A 55 -3.95 7.28 -0.13
CA SER A 55 -2.76 8.10 0.09
C SER A 55 -2.45 8.99 -1.11
N LYS A 56 -2.52 8.47 -2.34
CA LYS A 56 -2.32 9.24 -3.58
C LYS A 56 -3.39 10.34 -3.72
N TRP A 57 -4.64 10.01 -3.44
CA TRP A 57 -5.75 10.95 -3.49
C TRP A 57 -5.65 12.07 -2.44
N LYS A 58 -5.28 11.73 -1.19
CA LYS A 58 -5.07 12.72 -0.12
C LYS A 58 -3.85 13.60 -0.37
N ARG A 59 -2.76 13.05 -0.95
CA ARG A 59 -1.61 13.85 -1.41
C ARG A 59 -2.02 14.84 -2.51
N ALA A 60 -2.82 14.40 -3.48
CA ALA A 60 -3.34 15.29 -4.53
C ALA A 60 -4.18 16.45 -3.97
N ARG A 61 -4.82 16.27 -2.80
CA ARG A 61 -5.60 17.30 -2.10
C ARG A 61 -4.82 18.08 -1.04
N ALA A 62 -3.50 17.87 -0.90
CA ALA A 62 -2.67 18.43 0.17
C ALA A 62 -3.14 18.12 1.61
N LEU A 63 -3.99 17.10 1.80
CA LEU A 63 -4.53 16.68 3.11
C LEU A 63 -3.62 15.65 3.82
N ALA A 64 -2.47 15.32 3.22
CA ALA A 64 -1.61 14.24 3.68
C ALA A 64 -1.07 14.45 5.10
N ILE A 65 -0.75 15.69 5.49
CA ILE A 65 -0.10 15.98 6.79
C ILE A 65 -1.06 15.76 7.97
N VAL A 66 -2.34 16.12 7.82
CA VAL A 66 -3.38 15.95 8.86
C VAL A 66 -3.64 14.47 9.11
N ASP A 67 -3.60 13.68 8.04
CA ASP A 67 -3.90 12.25 8.09
C ASP A 67 -2.90 11.44 8.94
N PHE A 68 -1.62 11.80 8.92
CA PHE A 68 -0.60 11.03 9.64
C PHE A 68 -0.70 11.15 11.16
N THR A 69 -0.96 12.36 11.65
CA THR A 69 -1.07 12.60 13.09
C THR A 69 -2.27 11.86 13.65
N ASP A 70 -3.40 11.90 12.94
CA ASP A 70 -4.62 11.23 13.36
C ASP A 70 -4.52 9.70 13.21
N MET A 71 -3.81 9.21 12.20
CA MET A 71 -3.50 7.78 12.08
C MET A 71 -2.62 7.27 13.22
N HIS A 72 -1.62 8.02 13.66
CA HIS A 72 -0.79 7.64 14.80
C HIS A 72 -1.53 7.73 16.14
N LYS A 73 -2.48 8.67 16.28
CA LYS A 73 -3.39 8.71 17.44
C LYS A 73 -4.32 7.49 17.47
N GLN A 74 -4.83 7.05 16.32
CA GLN A 74 -5.82 5.98 16.24
C GLN A 74 -5.19 4.57 16.30
N TYR A 75 -4.07 4.34 15.62
CA TYR A 75 -3.47 3.02 15.45
C TYR A 75 -2.15 2.82 16.20
N GLY A 76 -1.59 3.89 16.77
CA GLY A 76 -0.35 3.86 17.54
C GLY A 76 0.91 4.19 16.72
N PRO A 77 2.11 3.96 17.29
CA PRO A 77 3.37 4.47 16.76
C PRO A 77 3.87 3.79 15.48
N ILE A 78 3.34 2.62 15.13
CA ILE A 78 3.72 1.85 13.94
C ILE A 78 2.45 1.51 13.16
N VAL A 79 2.39 1.89 11.89
CA VAL A 79 1.24 1.64 11.00
C VAL A 79 1.63 0.77 9.80
N ARG A 80 0.68 0.00 9.25
CA ARG A 80 0.88 -1.06 8.24
C ARG A 80 1.47 -0.59 6.89
N THR A 81 1.14 0.62 6.45
CA THR A 81 2.02 1.37 5.55
C THR A 81 3.10 1.93 6.47
N VAL A 82 4.34 1.46 6.39
CA VAL A 82 5.38 1.65 7.43
C VAL A 82 5.71 3.13 7.64
N TRP A 83 4.83 3.80 8.37
CA TRP A 83 4.96 5.14 8.88
C TRP A 83 5.39 4.98 10.33
N ILE A 84 6.51 5.60 10.65
CA ILE A 84 7.19 5.47 11.94
C ILE A 84 7.27 6.86 12.51
N SER A 85 6.67 7.07 13.68
CA SER A 85 6.71 8.36 14.39
C SER A 85 7.86 8.43 15.41
N ASN A 86 8.46 7.29 15.77
CA ASN A 86 9.50 7.24 16.79
C ASN A 86 10.88 7.62 16.24
N ALA A 87 11.49 8.65 16.83
CA ALA A 87 12.81 9.16 16.44
C ALA A 87 13.93 8.10 16.48
N SER A 88 13.92 7.19 17.46
CA SER A 88 14.92 6.11 17.57
C SER A 88 14.85 5.13 16.40
N SER A 89 13.64 4.81 15.94
CA SER A 89 13.40 3.90 14.83
C SER A 89 13.75 4.56 13.49
N ILE A 90 13.42 5.84 13.33
CA ILE A 90 13.85 6.65 12.18
C ILE A 90 15.38 6.69 12.11
N ARG A 91 16.05 6.99 13.23
CA ARG A 91 17.52 7.01 13.31
C ARG A 91 18.11 5.65 12.95
N LYS A 92 17.57 4.55 13.48
CA LYS A 92 18.04 3.19 13.16
C LYS A 92 17.90 2.87 11.67
N ILE A 93 16.76 3.23 11.06
CA ILE A 93 16.55 3.02 9.64
C ILE A 93 17.51 3.86 8.81
N ASN A 94 17.68 5.14 9.12
CA ASN A 94 18.57 6.03 8.36
C ASN A 94 20.06 5.75 8.58
N ALA A 95 20.46 5.29 9.76
CA ALA A 95 21.85 4.96 10.08
C ALA A 95 22.30 3.58 9.55
N THR A 96 21.38 2.73 9.10
CA THR A 96 21.70 1.36 8.64
C THR A 96 21.52 1.21 7.13
N HIS A 97 22.44 0.48 6.50
CA HIS A 97 22.36 0.05 5.09
C HIS A 97 21.51 -1.21 4.90
N GLN A 98 20.86 -1.70 5.96
CA GLN A 98 20.03 -2.90 5.93
C GLN A 98 18.74 -2.72 5.12
N TYR A 99 18.35 -1.48 4.83
CA TYR A 99 17.12 -1.15 4.12
C TYR A 99 17.43 -0.46 2.79
N ILE A 100 16.88 -1.00 1.70
CA ILE A 100 16.95 -0.35 0.38
C ILE A 100 16.20 0.98 0.47
N LYS A 101 16.91 2.05 0.15
CA LYS A 101 16.40 3.41 0.19
C LYS A 101 15.73 3.75 -1.14
N GLY A 102 14.51 4.30 -1.07
CA GLY A 102 13.77 4.71 -2.26
C GLY A 102 14.35 5.95 -2.94
N HIS A 103 13.85 6.26 -4.13
CA HIS A 103 14.28 7.40 -4.94
C HIS A 103 14.26 8.76 -4.20
N ASP A 104 13.35 8.96 -3.25
CA ASP A 104 13.25 10.22 -2.50
C ASP A 104 14.19 10.31 -1.29
N TYR A 105 14.90 9.23 -0.95
CA TYR A 105 15.86 9.25 0.15
C TYR A 105 17.05 10.16 -0.13
N THR A 106 17.59 10.14 -1.34
CA THR A 106 18.75 10.97 -1.71
C THR A 106 18.45 12.46 -1.59
N LYS A 107 17.22 12.88 -1.90
CA LYS A 107 16.75 14.28 -1.74
C LYS A 107 16.73 14.77 -0.29
N THR A 108 16.67 13.85 0.68
CA THR A 108 16.59 14.16 2.11
C THR A 108 17.80 13.62 2.88
N SER A 109 18.73 12.97 2.19
CA SER A 109 19.92 12.42 2.80
C SER A 109 20.83 13.56 3.23
N MET A 110 21.24 13.55 4.49
CA MET A 110 22.10 14.57 5.10
C MET A 110 23.54 14.59 4.53
N GLY A 111 23.79 13.88 3.42
CA GLY A 111 25.09 13.83 2.74
C GLY A 111 25.29 14.98 1.75
N ASP A 112 24.21 15.58 1.23
CA ASP A 112 24.31 16.85 0.52
C ASP A 112 24.32 17.98 1.54
N LEU A 113 25.27 18.91 1.37
CA LEU A 113 25.48 20.08 2.22
C LEU A 113 24.14 20.77 2.52
N SER A 114 23.62 20.51 3.71
CA SER A 114 22.43 21.22 4.19
C SER A 114 22.80 22.69 4.34
N VAL A 115 21.98 23.58 3.78
CA VAL A 115 22.12 25.03 3.95
C VAL A 115 22.08 25.44 5.44
N PHE A 116 21.65 24.53 6.32
CA PHE A 116 21.56 24.71 7.76
C PHE A 116 22.67 23.99 8.55
N SER A 117 23.62 23.28 7.91
CA SER A 117 24.78 22.75 8.64
C SER A 117 25.85 23.83 8.75
N THR A 118 25.95 24.48 9.90
CA THR A 118 27.09 25.35 10.23
C THR A 118 28.34 24.51 10.43
N ARG A 119 29.44 24.95 9.81
CA ARG A 119 30.81 24.47 10.02
C ARG A 119 31.28 24.70 11.45
#